data_AF-A0A1G2IB87-F1
#
_entry.id   AF-A0A1G2IB87-F1
#
_cell.length_a   1.000
_cell.length_b   1.000
_cell.length_c   1.000
_cell.angle_alpha   90.00
_cell.angle_beta   90.00
_cell.angle_gamma   90.00
#
_symmetry.space_group_name_H-M   'P 1'
#
loop_
_entity.id
_entity.type
_entity.pdbx_description
1 polymer ?
#
loop_
_entity_poly.entity_id
_entity_poly.type
_entity_poly.pdbx_seq_one_letter_code
_entity_poly.pdbx_strand_id
1 'polypeptide(L)'
;MRKVRIHCVGVSPLMMDKMSDETLEGLATGVRPPEVKDKPAVEKAAVKIYRDDNGRIALPAEMLVGALVFAGQKVKNGRKQISTAKTTMLFELLQLNNVFLPLTNGQPAAEDLPWVVDKRKGIGNQARTPTAVCIIRPKFLHWEFDCEIEYNEDRVNGEVVRQLFNVAGSSEGLGSFRPNKKGPFGRFKVTEWNEEKVAA
;
A
#
# COMPACT_ATOMS: atom_id res chain seq x y z
N MET A 1 -19.75 17.53 -3.89
CA MET A 1 -18.88 16.33 -3.81
C MET A 1 -18.31 16.04 -5.18
N ARG A 2 -17.05 15.61 -5.26
CA ARG A 2 -16.39 15.20 -6.50
C ARG A 2 -16.01 13.74 -6.41
N LYS A 3 -16.27 12.98 -7.48
CA LYS A 3 -15.78 11.61 -7.63
C LYS A 3 -14.60 11.61 -8.58
N VAL A 4 -13.55 10.87 -8.24
CA VAL A 4 -12.35 10.76 -9.07
C VAL A 4 -11.98 9.30 -9.25
N ARG A 5 -11.76 8.91 -10.50
CA ARG A 5 -11.07 7.66 -10.85
C ARG A 5 -9.61 7.98 -11.15
N ILE A 6 -8.72 7.26 -10.48
CA ILE A 6 -7.29 7.50 -10.53
C ILE A 6 -6.59 6.22 -10.95
N HIS A 7 -5.82 6.29 -12.03
CA HIS A 7 -4.92 5.22 -12.43
C HIS A 7 -3.51 5.52 -11.92
N CYS A 8 -2.90 4.55 -11.24
CA CYS A 8 -1.57 4.67 -10.66
C CYS A 8 -0.64 3.57 -11.18
N VAL A 9 0.57 3.98 -11.59
CA VAL A 9 1.61 3.07 -12.12
C VAL A 9 2.82 3.05 -11.20
N GLY A 10 3.30 1.85 -10.88
CA GLY A 10 4.52 1.62 -10.12
C GLY A 10 5.77 2.17 -10.82
N VAL A 11 6.58 2.95 -10.09
CA VAL A 11 7.89 3.47 -10.56
C VAL A 11 9.07 2.82 -9.82
N SER A 12 8.79 1.97 -8.83
CA SER A 12 9.74 1.02 -8.29
C SER A 12 9.03 -0.30 -7.96
N PRO A 13 9.76 -1.42 -7.82
CA PRO A 13 9.12 -2.70 -7.54
C PRO A 13 8.32 -2.65 -6.23
N LEU A 14 7.22 -3.40 -6.15
CA LEU A 14 6.40 -3.54 -4.95
C LEU A 14 6.78 -4.82 -4.22
N MET A 15 6.86 -4.76 -2.88
CA MET A 15 6.96 -5.95 -2.03
C MET A 15 5.78 -6.01 -1.09
N MET A 16 5.24 -7.21 -0.93
CA MET A 16 4.20 -7.51 0.05
C MET A 16 4.78 -8.28 1.24
N ASP A 17 4.09 -8.18 2.36
CA ASP A 17 4.45 -8.87 3.61
C ASP A 17 3.18 -9.10 4.43
N LYS A 18 2.21 -9.81 3.84
CA LYS A 18 1.02 -10.26 4.58
C LYS A 18 1.45 -11.15 5.73
N MET A 19 0.95 -10.86 6.93
CA MET A 19 1.09 -11.75 8.07
C MET A 19 0.11 -12.90 7.88
N SER A 20 0.57 -14.15 8.07
CA SER A 20 -0.31 -15.30 7.92
C SER A 20 -1.34 -15.35 9.05
N ASP A 21 -2.49 -15.95 8.78
CA ASP A 21 -3.58 -16.04 9.76
C ASP A 21 -3.15 -16.86 10.99
N GLU A 22 -2.31 -17.87 10.82
CA GLU A 22 -1.73 -18.64 11.94
C GLU A 22 -0.80 -17.77 12.81
N THR A 23 -0.07 -16.84 12.18
CA THR A 23 0.77 -15.90 12.92
C THR A 23 -0.08 -14.90 13.70
N LEU A 24 -1.17 -14.41 13.10
CA LEU A 24 -2.12 -13.51 13.76
C LEU A 24 -2.81 -14.21 14.95
N GLU A 25 -3.27 -15.45 14.77
CA GLU A 25 -3.86 -16.26 15.84
C GLU A 25 -2.85 -16.51 16.97
N GLY A 26 -1.58 -16.76 16.63
CA GLY A 26 -0.54 -16.90 17.63
C GLY A 26 -0.27 -15.63 18.44
N LEU A 27 -0.46 -14.45 17.84
CA LEU A 27 -0.40 -13.17 18.58
C LEU A 27 -1.62 -12.97 19.50
N ALA A 28 -2.80 -13.42 19.08
CA ALA A 28 -4.02 -13.33 19.89
C ALA A 28 -3.99 -14.28 21.09
N THR A 29 -3.49 -15.50 20.88
CA THR A 29 -3.44 -16.57 21.91
C THR A 29 -2.16 -16.56 22.74
N GLY A 30 -1.11 -15.88 22.27
CA GLY A 30 0.24 -15.95 22.84
C GLY A 30 0.99 -17.25 22.51
N VAL A 31 0.40 -18.16 21.73
CA VAL A 31 1.01 -19.43 21.34
C VAL A 31 1.68 -19.27 19.98
N ARG A 32 3.00 -19.42 19.93
CA ARG A 32 3.73 -19.33 18.66
C ARG A 32 3.59 -20.63 17.87
N PRO A 33 3.04 -20.61 16.63
CA PRO A 33 2.99 -21.79 15.81
C PRO A 33 4.42 -22.26 15.46
N PRO A 34 4.66 -23.58 15.41
CA PRO A 34 5.96 -24.12 14.98
C PRO A 34 6.25 -23.75 13.52
N GLU A 35 7.46 -23.26 13.25
CA GLU A 35 7.87 -22.91 11.89
C GLU A 35 8.36 -24.16 11.14
N VAL A 36 7.79 -24.41 9.96
CA VAL A 36 8.29 -25.44 9.03
C VAL A 36 9.55 -24.92 8.34
N LYS A 37 10.72 -25.42 8.78
CA LYS A 37 12.03 -24.89 8.36
C LYS A 37 12.31 -25.08 6.87
N ASP A 38 11.91 -26.21 6.30
CA ASP A 38 12.32 -26.63 4.94
C ASP A 38 11.34 -26.24 3.83
N LYS A 39 10.39 -25.33 4.12
CA LYS A 39 9.44 -24.85 3.10
C LYS A 39 10.18 -24.11 1.96
N PRO A 40 9.90 -24.43 0.68
CA PRO A 40 10.52 -23.74 -0.46
C PRO A 40 10.34 -22.22 -0.40
N ALA A 41 11.35 -21.48 -0.88
CA ALA A 41 11.33 -20.02 -0.82
C ALA A 41 10.14 -19.40 -1.59
N VAL A 42 9.72 -20.04 -2.68
CA VAL A 42 8.54 -19.63 -3.46
C VAL A 42 7.27 -19.73 -2.63
N GLU A 43 7.07 -20.82 -1.88
CA GLU A 43 5.89 -20.96 -1.03
C GLU A 43 5.92 -20.02 0.18
N LYS A 44 7.11 -19.79 0.76
CA LYS A 44 7.31 -18.80 1.84
C LYS A 44 7.00 -17.37 1.36
N ALA A 45 7.27 -17.05 0.09
CA ALA A 45 6.92 -15.77 -0.50
C ALA A 45 5.42 -15.69 -0.87
N ALA A 46 4.85 -16.76 -1.44
CA ALA A 46 3.48 -16.78 -1.93
C ALA A 46 2.45 -16.49 -0.82
N VAL A 47 2.63 -17.02 0.40
CA VAL A 47 1.73 -16.78 1.54
C VAL A 47 1.70 -15.32 2.01
N LYS A 48 2.68 -14.50 1.59
CA LYS A 48 2.77 -13.09 1.94
C LYS A 48 2.09 -12.16 0.95
N ILE A 49 1.53 -12.71 -0.12
CA ILE A 49 0.78 -11.96 -1.14
C ILE A 49 -0.60 -11.63 -0.55
N TYR A 50 -1.00 -10.36 -0.64
CA TYR A 50 -2.36 -9.95 -0.36
C TYR A 50 -3.24 -10.28 -1.57
N ARG A 51 -4.44 -10.80 -1.30
CA ARG A 51 -5.44 -11.11 -2.31
C ARG A 51 -6.78 -10.52 -1.91
N ASP A 52 -7.59 -10.13 -2.90
CA ASP A 52 -8.97 -9.70 -2.70
C ASP A 52 -9.90 -10.91 -2.48
N ASP A 53 -11.18 -10.64 -2.26
CA ASP A 53 -12.21 -11.66 -2.03
C ASP A 53 -12.42 -12.60 -3.24
N ASN A 54 -11.96 -12.21 -4.43
CA ASN A 54 -11.99 -13.02 -5.65
C ASN A 54 -10.66 -13.78 -5.88
N GLY A 55 -9.73 -13.71 -4.92
CA GLY A 55 -8.42 -14.36 -5.01
C GLY A 55 -7.41 -13.65 -5.92
N ARG A 56 -7.71 -12.46 -6.45
CA ARG A 56 -6.78 -11.68 -7.27
C ARG A 56 -5.73 -11.01 -6.40
N ILE A 57 -4.50 -10.87 -6.89
CA ILE A 57 -3.46 -10.11 -6.19
C ILE A 57 -3.92 -8.67 -6.04
N ALA A 58 -4.01 -8.18 -4.80
CA ALA A 58 -4.55 -6.87 -4.50
C ALA A 58 -3.91 -6.29 -3.25
N LEU A 59 -3.81 -4.97 -3.16
CA LEU A 59 -3.45 -4.30 -1.91
C LEU A 59 -4.72 -3.96 -1.12
N PRO A 60 -4.74 -4.14 0.20
CA PRO A 60 -5.78 -3.54 1.04
C PRO A 60 -5.76 -2.01 0.86
N ALA A 61 -6.92 -1.41 0.70
CA ALA A 61 -7.08 0.03 0.47
C ALA A 61 -6.49 0.87 1.63
N GLU A 62 -6.45 0.32 2.84
CA GLU A 62 -5.85 0.92 4.03
C GLU A 62 -4.35 1.18 3.86
N MET A 63 -3.65 0.42 3.00
CA MET A 63 -2.25 0.71 2.69
C MET A 63 -2.10 2.04 1.96
N LEU A 64 -3.01 2.34 1.03
CA LEU A 64 -3.04 3.61 0.32
C LEU A 64 -3.46 4.74 1.27
N VAL A 65 -4.50 4.52 2.09
CA VAL A 65 -4.91 5.48 3.13
C VAL A 65 -3.73 5.82 4.04
N GLY A 66 -2.99 4.82 4.53
CA GLY A 66 -1.80 5.03 5.34
C GLY A 66 -0.75 5.89 4.64
N ALA A 67 -0.48 5.62 3.37
CA ALA A 67 0.45 6.44 2.57
C ALA A 67 -0.06 7.89 2.40
N LEU A 68 -1.36 8.09 2.15
CA LEU A 68 -1.97 9.42 2.06
C LEU A 68 -1.91 10.17 3.39
N VAL A 69 -2.11 9.49 4.53
CA VAL A 69 -1.98 10.12 5.86
C VAL A 69 -0.57 10.66 6.06
N PHE A 70 0.47 9.87 5.76
CA PHE A 70 1.85 10.34 5.89
C PHE A 70 2.19 11.44 4.88
N ALA A 71 1.71 11.33 3.63
CA ALA A 71 1.85 12.38 2.64
C ALA A 71 1.20 13.70 3.10
N GLY A 72 0.11 13.61 3.85
CA GLY A 72 -0.59 14.75 4.43
C GLY A 72 0.26 15.57 5.40
N GLN A 73 1.37 15.03 5.92
CA GLN A 73 2.34 15.79 6.72
C GLN A 73 3.20 16.73 5.86
N LYS A 74 3.22 16.54 4.54
CA LYS A 74 4.00 17.35 3.59
C LYS A 74 3.10 18.22 2.71
N VAL A 75 1.81 17.91 2.63
CA VAL A 75 0.83 18.63 1.81
C VAL A 75 -0.04 19.53 2.69
N LYS A 76 -0.22 20.77 2.25
CA LYS A 76 -1.04 21.77 2.94
C LYS A 76 -2.40 21.93 2.28
N ASN A 77 -3.43 22.07 3.09
CA ASN A 77 -4.73 22.60 2.69
C ASN A 77 -4.88 24.01 3.30
N GLY A 78 -4.76 25.03 2.45
CA GLY A 78 -4.60 26.42 2.90
C GLY A 78 -3.33 26.59 3.74
N ARG A 79 -3.47 27.03 5.00
CA ARG A 79 -2.34 27.26 5.90
C ARG A 79 -1.91 26.02 6.72
N LYS A 80 -2.75 24.99 6.80
CA LYS A 80 -2.54 23.81 7.66
C LYS A 80 -2.08 22.60 6.84
N GLN A 81 -1.25 21.75 7.44
CA GLN A 81 -0.98 20.41 6.88
C GLN A 81 -2.24 19.54 6.99
N ILE A 82 -2.44 18.63 6.06
CA ILE A 82 -3.58 17.68 6.09
C ILE A 82 -3.44 16.71 7.26
N SER A 83 -2.21 16.30 7.56
CA SER A 83 -1.88 15.43 8.69
C SER A 83 -0.74 15.99 9.52
N THR A 84 -0.68 15.57 10.77
CA THR A 84 0.45 15.78 11.67
C THR A 84 0.98 14.42 12.13
N ALA A 85 1.94 14.42 13.06
CA ALA A 85 2.39 13.19 13.70
C ALA A 85 1.31 12.51 14.55
N LYS A 86 0.27 13.23 15.00
CA LYS A 86 -0.74 12.73 15.95
C LYS A 86 -2.15 12.66 15.39
N THR A 87 -2.50 13.53 14.45
CA THR A 87 -3.87 13.69 13.95
C THR A 87 -3.89 13.84 12.43
N THR A 88 -5.03 13.56 11.81
CA THR A 88 -5.24 13.76 10.38
C THR A 88 -6.65 14.27 10.11
N MET A 89 -6.77 15.20 9.17
CA MET A 89 -8.05 15.64 8.61
C MET A 89 -8.42 14.87 7.34
N LEU A 90 -7.58 13.92 6.90
CA LEU A 90 -7.76 13.22 5.62
C LEU A 90 -9.18 12.67 5.45
N PHE A 91 -9.70 12.01 6.47
CA PHE A 91 -11.03 11.38 6.46
C PHE A 91 -12.19 12.38 6.38
N GLU A 92 -11.97 13.66 6.72
CA GLU A 92 -12.98 14.72 6.51
C GLU A 92 -12.93 15.31 5.10
N LEU A 93 -11.79 15.17 4.42
CA LEU A 93 -11.54 15.77 3.11
C LEU A 93 -11.84 14.80 1.98
N LEU A 94 -11.52 13.52 2.19
CA LEU A 94 -11.51 12.47 1.18
C LEU A 94 -11.96 11.14 1.76
N GLN A 95 -12.71 10.40 0.94
CA GLN A 95 -13.07 9.00 1.16
C GLN A 95 -12.53 8.15 0.01
N LEU A 96 -12.04 6.96 0.34
CA LEU A 96 -11.66 5.93 -0.62
C LEU A 96 -12.79 4.91 -0.71
N ASN A 97 -13.30 4.64 -1.90
CA ASN A 97 -14.45 3.77 -2.10
C ASN A 97 -14.06 2.29 -2.28
N ASN A 98 -12.77 2.02 -2.45
CA ASN A 98 -12.23 0.68 -2.58
C ASN A 98 -11.98 0.03 -1.21
N VAL A 99 -12.26 -1.27 -1.10
CA VAL A 99 -11.77 -2.13 0.01
C VAL A 99 -10.43 -2.74 -0.36
N PHE A 100 -10.29 -3.18 -1.61
CA PHE A 100 -9.05 -3.68 -2.20
C PHE A 100 -8.72 -2.91 -3.47
N LEU A 101 -7.42 -2.86 -3.76
CA LEU A 101 -6.82 -2.30 -4.97
C LEU A 101 -6.20 -3.46 -5.77
N PRO A 102 -6.95 -4.11 -6.67
CA PRO A 102 -6.42 -5.16 -7.51
C PRO A 102 -5.22 -4.66 -8.31
N LEU A 103 -4.16 -5.47 -8.35
CA LEU A 103 -2.95 -5.13 -9.08
C LEU A 103 -2.98 -5.72 -10.49
N THR A 104 -2.56 -4.92 -11.46
CA THR A 104 -2.36 -5.33 -12.85
C THR A 104 -0.96 -4.89 -13.31
N ASN A 105 -0.56 -5.23 -14.54
CA ASN A 105 0.65 -4.74 -15.21
C ASN A 105 0.32 -4.18 -16.60
N GLY A 106 -0.86 -3.57 -16.75
CA GLY A 106 -1.39 -3.14 -18.03
C GLY A 106 -1.89 -4.28 -18.93
N GLN A 107 -1.86 -5.54 -18.47
CA GLN A 107 -2.48 -6.68 -19.16
C GLN A 107 -3.89 -6.97 -18.61
N PRO A 108 -4.81 -7.49 -19.44
CA PRO A 108 -6.16 -7.88 -19.00
C PRO A 108 -6.13 -8.82 -17.79
N ALA A 109 -7.10 -8.64 -16.89
CA ALA A 109 -7.15 -9.18 -15.53
C ALA A 109 -7.29 -10.72 -15.37
N ALA A 110 -6.94 -11.51 -16.39
CA ALA A 110 -7.10 -12.96 -16.41
C ALA A 110 -5.83 -13.75 -16.00
N GLU A 111 -4.64 -13.15 -16.03
CA GLU A 111 -3.40 -13.80 -15.59
C GLU A 111 -2.96 -13.28 -14.20
N ASP A 112 -2.54 -14.19 -13.31
CA ASP A 112 -2.02 -13.82 -11.98
C ASP A 112 -0.76 -12.95 -12.19
N LEU A 113 -0.72 -11.77 -11.59
CA LEU A 113 0.33 -10.78 -11.81
C LEU A 113 1.72 -11.40 -11.52
N PRO A 114 2.68 -11.36 -12.47
CA PRO A 114 3.96 -12.04 -12.28
C PRO A 114 4.78 -11.40 -11.15
N TRP A 115 5.39 -12.28 -10.36
CA TRP A 115 6.26 -11.89 -9.25
C TRP A 115 7.47 -12.82 -9.15
N VAL A 116 8.52 -12.32 -8.51
CA VAL A 116 9.73 -13.09 -8.23
C VAL A 116 9.96 -13.18 -6.73
N VAL A 117 10.62 -14.26 -6.29
CA VAL A 117 11.07 -14.39 -4.91
C VAL A 117 12.21 -13.42 -4.67
N ASP A 118 12.07 -12.59 -3.65
CA ASP A 118 13.15 -11.76 -3.12
C ASP A 118 13.63 -12.32 -1.78
N LYS A 119 14.91 -12.70 -1.73
CA LYS A 119 15.56 -13.26 -0.54
C LYS A 119 16.75 -12.39 -0.15
N ARG A 120 16.68 -11.77 1.03
CA ARG A 120 17.75 -10.87 1.52
C ARG A 120 17.94 -10.94 3.03
N LYS A 121 19.11 -10.47 3.49
CA LYS A 121 19.35 -10.22 4.91
C LYS A 121 18.55 -8.99 5.36
N GLY A 122 17.85 -9.12 6.48
CA GLY A 122 17.25 -8.02 7.23
C GLY A 122 17.71 -8.04 8.68
N ILE A 123 17.21 -7.08 9.46
CA ILE A 123 17.44 -6.98 10.90
C ILE A 123 16.10 -7.06 11.61
N GLY A 124 15.94 -8.09 12.45
CA GLY A 124 14.79 -8.26 13.33
C GLY A 124 15.03 -7.51 14.63
N ASN A 125 14.12 -6.59 14.98
CA ASN A 125 14.20 -5.78 16.21
C ASN A 125 13.29 -6.31 17.34
N GLN A 126 12.81 -7.56 17.21
CA GLN A 126 11.89 -8.17 18.17
C GLN A 126 12.59 -8.71 19.42
N ALA A 127 13.89 -9.02 19.34
CA ALA A 127 14.69 -9.49 20.45
C ALA A 127 15.47 -8.34 21.10
N ARG A 128 15.94 -8.54 22.35
CA ARG A 128 16.76 -7.55 23.09
C ARG A 128 17.99 -7.08 22.30
N THR A 129 18.59 -7.99 21.54
CA THR A 129 19.66 -7.68 20.60
C THR A 129 19.12 -7.83 19.18
N PRO A 130 19.29 -6.83 18.30
CA PRO A 130 18.89 -6.96 16.91
C PRO A 130 19.55 -8.16 16.25
N THR A 131 18.76 -9.05 15.66
CA THR A 131 19.26 -10.29 15.05
C THR A 131 19.16 -10.22 13.53
N ALA A 132 20.13 -10.83 12.83
CA ALA A 132 20.03 -11.00 11.40
C ALA A 132 18.91 -11.99 11.08
N VAL A 133 18.02 -11.63 10.17
CA VAL A 133 16.92 -12.48 9.70
C VAL A 133 16.97 -12.64 8.20
N CYS A 134 16.60 -13.82 7.69
CA CYS A 134 16.40 -14.03 6.26
C CYS A 134 14.98 -13.61 5.89
N ILE A 135 14.85 -12.50 5.18
CA ILE A 135 13.57 -12.01 4.69
C ILE A 135 13.34 -12.63 3.31
N ILE A 136 12.25 -13.38 3.19
CA ILE A 136 11.75 -13.93 1.93
C ILE A 136 10.38 -13.28 1.66
N ARG A 137 10.22 -12.62 0.52
CA ARG A 137 9.01 -11.89 0.13
C ARG A 137 8.75 -11.97 -1.38
N PRO A 138 7.49 -11.83 -1.81
CA PRO A 138 7.16 -11.66 -3.22
C PRO A 138 7.53 -10.23 -3.65
N LYS A 139 8.10 -10.10 -4.86
CA LYS A 139 8.45 -8.83 -5.47
C LYS A 139 7.82 -8.72 -6.85
N PHE A 140 6.97 -7.71 -7.01
CA PHE A 140 6.31 -7.37 -8.26
C PHE A 140 7.12 -6.27 -8.96
N LEU A 141 7.67 -6.57 -10.13
CA LEU A 141 8.53 -5.63 -10.86
C LEU A 141 7.72 -4.55 -11.57
N HIS A 142 6.60 -4.96 -12.16
CA HIS A 142 5.64 -4.11 -12.84
C HIS A 142 4.29 -4.31 -12.17
N TRP A 143 3.68 -3.20 -11.75
CA TRP A 143 2.42 -3.21 -11.03
C TRP A 143 1.74 -1.86 -11.21
N GLU A 144 0.43 -1.91 -11.30
CA GLU A 144 -0.48 -0.79 -11.51
C GLU A 144 -1.74 -1.07 -10.70
N PHE A 145 -2.49 -0.02 -10.35
CA PHE A 145 -3.79 -0.16 -9.71
C PHE A 145 -4.66 1.04 -10.01
N ASP A 146 -5.96 0.80 -9.98
CA ASP A 146 -6.98 1.84 -10.02
C ASP A 146 -7.55 2.08 -8.63
N CYS A 147 -7.92 3.32 -8.35
CA CYS A 147 -8.70 3.65 -7.16
C CYS A 147 -9.78 4.69 -7.48
N GLU A 148 -10.87 4.61 -6.73
CA GLU A 148 -11.98 5.55 -6.76
C GLU A 148 -12.05 6.28 -5.43
N ILE A 149 -11.99 7.61 -5.50
CA ILE A 149 -12.15 8.47 -4.33
C ILE A 149 -13.33 9.42 -4.50
N GLU A 150 -13.81 9.91 -3.37
CA GLU A 150 -14.68 11.06 -3.30
C GLU A 150 -14.05 12.12 -2.39
N TYR A 151 -14.17 13.39 -2.76
CA TYR A 151 -13.73 14.49 -1.91
C TYR A 151 -14.72 15.64 -1.89
N ASN A 152 -14.66 16.40 -0.79
CA ASN A 152 -15.50 17.57 -0.60
C ASN A 152 -14.82 18.82 -1.20
N GLU A 153 -15.28 19.27 -2.36
CA GLU A 153 -14.72 20.43 -3.08
C GLU A 153 -14.84 21.76 -2.32
N ASP A 154 -15.77 21.86 -1.36
CA ASP A 154 -15.90 23.04 -0.49
C ASP A 154 -14.82 23.08 0.60
N ARG A 155 -14.19 21.94 0.89
CA ARG A 155 -13.17 21.80 1.96
C ARG A 155 -11.76 21.64 1.43
N VAL A 156 -11.57 21.06 0.25
CA VAL A 156 -10.26 20.83 -0.35
C VAL A 156 -10.31 20.98 -1.87
N ASN A 157 -9.31 21.65 -2.42
CA ASN A 157 -9.14 21.77 -3.86
C ASN A 157 -8.63 20.45 -4.46
N GLY A 158 -9.17 20.04 -5.62
CA GLY A 158 -8.74 18.85 -6.36
C GLY A 158 -7.23 18.80 -6.64
N GLU A 159 -6.58 19.94 -6.87
CA GLU A 159 -5.11 19.98 -7.05
C GLU A 159 -4.35 19.60 -5.77
N VAL A 160 -4.87 19.99 -4.60
CA VAL A 160 -4.30 19.57 -3.30
C VAL A 160 -4.47 18.07 -3.11
N VAL A 161 -5.62 17.52 -3.52
CA VAL A 161 -5.87 16.07 -3.49
C VAL A 161 -4.92 15.35 -4.45
N ARG A 162 -4.75 15.82 -5.68
CA ARG A 162 -3.80 15.26 -6.64
C ARG A 162 -2.36 15.34 -6.13
N GLN A 163 -1.97 16.46 -5.54
CA GLN A 163 -0.67 16.62 -4.89
C GLN A 163 -0.47 15.61 -3.77
N LEU A 164 -1.49 15.33 -2.97
CA LEU A 164 -1.45 14.33 -1.91
C LEU A 164 -1.09 12.94 -2.45
N PHE A 165 -1.72 12.51 -3.55
CA PHE A 165 -1.40 11.24 -4.22
C PHE A 165 0.03 11.24 -4.79
N ASN A 166 0.46 12.33 -5.42
CA ASN A 166 1.82 12.44 -5.95
C ASN A 166 2.89 12.35 -4.84
N VAL A 167 2.65 12.99 -3.69
CA VAL A 167 3.56 12.91 -2.53
C VAL A 167 3.54 11.53 -1.89
N ALA A 168 2.36 10.89 -1.81
CA ALA A 168 2.23 9.52 -1.33
C ALA A 168 3.03 8.56 -2.20
N GLY A 169 2.88 8.62 -3.53
CA GLY A 169 3.59 7.76 -4.45
C GLY A 169 5.09 7.97 -4.49
N SER A 170 5.55 9.22 -4.41
CA SER A 170 6.98 9.54 -4.51
C SER A 170 7.77 9.33 -3.21
N SER A 171 7.19 9.69 -2.06
CA SER A 171 7.94 9.84 -0.80
C SER A 171 7.45 8.96 0.35
N GLU A 172 6.29 8.30 0.21
CA GLU A 172 5.74 7.38 1.21
C GLU A 172 5.82 5.93 0.75
N GLY A 173 5.27 5.67 -0.45
CA GLY A 173 5.16 4.37 -1.10
C GLY A 173 4.13 3.44 -0.46
N LEU A 174 3.95 2.26 -1.07
CA LEU A 174 3.06 1.19 -0.64
C LEU A 174 3.83 -0.08 -0.26
N GLY A 175 3.17 -0.98 0.49
CA GLY A 175 3.73 -2.27 0.85
C GLY A 175 4.94 -2.18 1.81
N SER A 176 5.83 -3.15 1.68
CA SER A 176 6.96 -3.37 2.59
C SER A 176 8.26 -2.76 2.06
N PHE A 177 9.12 -2.33 3.00
CA PHE A 177 10.40 -1.67 2.71
C PHE A 177 10.28 -0.48 1.74
N ARG A 178 9.26 0.33 1.98
CA ARG A 178 8.93 1.56 1.26
C ARG A 178 9.73 2.79 1.73
N PRO A 179 9.73 3.93 1.02
CA PRO A 179 10.48 5.14 1.38
C PRO A 179 10.32 5.60 2.83
N ASN A 180 9.09 5.67 3.34
CA ASN A 180 8.83 6.05 4.73
C ASN A 180 9.37 5.02 5.76
N LYS A 181 9.68 3.80 5.31
CA LYS A 181 10.36 2.76 6.10
C LYS A 181 11.83 2.60 5.68
N LYS A 182 12.44 3.67 5.18
CA LYS A 182 13.85 3.76 4.76
C LYS A 182 14.24 2.73 3.68
N GLY A 183 13.31 2.40 2.79
CA GLY A 183 13.56 1.48 1.67
C GLY A 183 13.14 2.02 0.31
N PRO A 184 13.56 1.38 -0.80
CA PRO A 184 13.35 1.91 -2.15
C PRO A 184 12.07 1.42 -2.86
N PHE A 185 11.23 0.61 -2.21
CA PHE A 185 10.14 -0.13 -2.88
C PHE A 185 8.77 0.56 -2.80
N GLY A 186 7.85 0.16 -3.68
CA GLY A 186 6.44 0.55 -3.63
C GLY A 186 6.14 1.99 -4.00
N ARG A 187 7.04 2.68 -4.72
CA ARG A 187 6.75 4.01 -5.25
C ARG A 187 5.84 3.91 -6.46
N PHE A 188 4.93 4.86 -6.60
CA PHE A 188 4.03 4.96 -7.75
C PHE A 188 3.89 6.42 -8.21
N LYS A 189 3.31 6.61 -9.39
CA LYS A 189 2.90 7.91 -9.92
C LYS A 189 1.45 7.85 -10.38
N VAL A 190 0.74 8.97 -10.30
CA VAL A 190 -0.57 9.13 -10.93
C VAL A 190 -0.36 9.34 -12.44
N THR A 191 -1.01 8.52 -13.25
CA THR A 191 -0.94 8.60 -14.72
C THR A 191 -2.25 9.07 -15.33
N GLU A 192 -3.39 8.74 -14.73
CA GLU A 192 -4.71 9.23 -15.15
C GLU A 192 -5.50 9.76 -13.96
N TRP A 193 -6.32 10.77 -14.23
CA TRP A 193 -7.16 11.43 -13.24
C TRP A 193 -8.43 11.90 -13.91
N ASN A 194 -9.49 11.13 -13.73
CA ASN A 194 -10.78 11.38 -14.34
C ASN A 194 -11.74 11.84 -13.24
N GLU A 195 -12.03 13.14 -13.25
CA GLU A 195 -12.85 13.80 -12.23
C GLU A 195 -14.24 14.12 -12.77
N GLU A 196 -15.26 13.76 -11.99
CA GLU A 196 -16.66 13.98 -12.30
C GLU A 196 -17.36 14.66 -11.13
N LYS A 197 -18.30 15.56 -11.45
CA LYS A 197 -19.16 16.17 -10.43
C LYS A 197 -20.28 15.20 -10.08
N VAL A 198 -20.43 14.89 -8.79
CA VAL A 198 -21.55 14.08 -8.32
C VAL A 198 -22.78 15.00 -8.27
N ALA A 199 -23.82 14.63 -9.00
CA ALA A 199 -25.10 15.34 -8.92
C ALA A 199 -25.64 15.23 -7.49
N ALA A 200 -26.12 16.36 -6.96
CA ALA A 200 -26.66 16.45 -5.61
C ALA A 200 -27.94 15.63 -5.44
#